data_AF-A0A9W6J1U6-F1
#
_entry.id   AF-A0A9W6J1U6-F1
#
_cell.length_a   1.000
_cell.length_b   1.000
_cell.length_c   1.000
_cell.angle_alpha   90.00
_cell.angle_beta   90.00
_cell.angle_gamma   90.00
#
_symmetry.space_group_name_H-M   'P 1'
#
loop_
_entity.id
_entity.type
_entity.pdbx_description
1 polymer ?
#
loop_
_entity_poly.entity_id
_entity_poly.type
_entity_poly.pdbx_seq_one_letter_code
_entity_poly.pdbx_strand_id
1 'polypeptide(L)' 'MAARFPIASIEEDFAEDDWESFPRQTAKLGNEIQIVGDDLYVTNPEFIRRGIANGQPTPP' A
#
# COMPACT_ATOMS: atom_id res chain seq x y z
N MET A 1 -8.63 0.78 14.09
CA MET A 1 -8.54 -0.68 14.19
C MET A 1 -7.10 -1.11 14.49
N ALA A 2 -6.13 -0.72 13.64
CA ALA A 2 -4.69 -0.93 13.89
C ALA A 2 -4.21 -0.42 15.27
N ALA A 3 -4.57 0.80 15.70
CA ALA A 3 -4.15 1.30 17.02
C ALA A 3 -4.69 0.52 18.25
N ARG A 4 -5.62 -0.42 18.05
CA ARG A 4 -6.24 -1.20 19.14
C ARG A 4 -5.64 -2.60 19.29
N PHE A 5 -4.94 -3.09 18.27
CA PHE A 5 -4.42 -4.45 18.20
C PHE A 5 -2.98 -4.42 17.68
N PRO A 6 -2.11 -5.39 18.01
CA PRO A 6 -0.75 -5.44 17.50
C PRO A 6 -0.72 -5.91 16.03
N ILE A 7 -1.32 -5.14 15.13
CA ILE A 7 -1.33 -5.42 13.69
C ILE A 7 0.02 -4.97 13.11
N ALA A 8 0.71 -5.87 12.41
CA ALA A 8 1.99 -5.58 11.77
C ALA A 8 1.85 -5.22 10.28
N SER A 9 0.82 -5.75 9.61
CA SER A 9 0.59 -5.56 8.18
C SER A 9 -0.90 -5.53 7.86
N ILE A 10 -1.27 -4.76 6.83
CA ILE A 10 -2.59 -4.78 6.19
C ILE A 10 -2.38 -4.99 4.68
N GLU A 11 -3.19 -5.86 4.12
CA GLU A 11 -3.29 -6.13 2.68
C GLU A 11 -4.66 -5.59 2.23
N GLU A 12 -4.65 -4.77 1.19
CA GLU A 12 -5.84 -4.38 0.41
C GLU A 12 -7.04 -3.84 1.19
N ASP A 13 -6.94 -2.57 1.57
CA ASP A 13 -8.05 -1.85 2.21
C ASP A 13 -8.98 -1.13 1.19
N PHE A 14 -8.69 -1.22 -0.13
CA PHE A 14 -9.44 -0.56 -1.22
C PHE A 14 -9.63 -1.46 -2.45
N ALA A 15 -10.47 -1.03 -3.39
CA ALA A 15 -10.65 -1.71 -4.67
C ALA A 15 -9.36 -1.77 -5.50
N GLU A 16 -9.21 -2.84 -6.29
CA GLU A 16 -8.03 -3.12 -7.13
C GLU A 16 -7.66 -2.00 -8.12
N ASP A 17 -8.61 -1.14 -8.48
CA ASP A 17 -8.44 -0.03 -9.41
C ASP A 17 -8.35 1.36 -8.75
N ASP A 18 -8.38 1.43 -7.41
CA ASP A 18 -8.26 2.70 -6.68
C ASP A 18 -6.79 3.11 -6.46
N TRP A 19 -6.18 3.59 -7.55
CA TRP A 19 -4.80 4.08 -7.57
C TRP A 19 -4.55 5.33 -6.74
N GLU A 20 -5.60 6.01 -6.28
CA GLU A 20 -5.44 7.24 -5.51
C GLU A 20 -5.49 7.00 -4.00
N SER A 21 -6.31 6.05 -3.54
CA SER A 21 -6.49 5.81 -2.11
C SER A 21 -5.33 5.05 -1.49
N PHE A 22 -4.69 4.16 -2.24
CA PHE A 22 -3.52 3.41 -1.79
C PHE A 22 -2.37 4.33 -1.29
N PRO A 23 -1.85 5.31 -2.07
CA PRO A 23 -0.80 6.21 -1.58
C PRO A 23 -1.25 7.10 -0.41
N ARG A 24 -2.53 7.49 -0.34
CA ARG A 24 -3.07 8.25 0.81
C ARG A 24 -3.03 7.43 2.09
N GLN A 25 -3.35 6.14 2.01
CA GLN A 25 -3.26 5.24 3.16
C GLN A 25 -1.80 4.98 3.55
N THR A 26 -0.93 4.69 2.58
CA THR A 26 0.50 4.51 2.85
C THR A 26 1.10 5.75 3.52
N ALA A 27 0.75 6.96 3.07
CA ALA A 27 1.22 8.19 3.70
C ALA A 27 0.73 8.35 5.16
N LYS A 28 -0.46 7.83 5.48
CA LYS A 28 -1.04 7.92 6.82
C LYS A 28 -0.53 6.86 7.78
N LEU A 29 -0.33 5.63 7.32
CA LEU A 29 -0.12 4.45 8.17
C LEU A 29 1.19 3.70 7.92
N GLY A 30 1.87 3.95 6.79
CA GLY A 30 3.04 3.20 6.35
C GLY A 30 4.27 3.33 7.25
N ASN A 31 4.27 4.29 8.18
CA ASN A 31 5.32 4.44 9.20
C ASN A 31 5.06 3.59 10.45
N GLU A 32 3.85 3.08 10.64
CA GLU A 32 3.44 2.31 11.82
C GLU A 32 3.21 0.83 11.48
N ILE A 33 2.67 0.54 10.30
CA ILE A 33 2.35 -0.80 9.83
C ILE A 33 2.74 -0.96 8.35
N GLN A 34 3.00 -2.20 7.92
CA GLN A 34 3.22 -2.51 6.52
C GLN A 34 1.89 -2.45 5.74
N ILE A 35 1.91 -1.83 4.56
CA ILE A 35 0.78 -1.80 3.63
C ILE A 35 1.17 -2.60 2.38
N VAL A 36 0.42 -3.64 2.06
CA VAL A 36 0.68 -4.55 0.93
C VAL A 36 -0.45 -4.41 -0.11
N GLY A 37 -0.10 -4.35 -1.39
CA GLY A 37 -1.07 -4.46 -2.48
C GLY A 37 -0.79 -5.73 -3.28
N ASP A 38 -1.69 -6.71 -3.27
CA ASP A 38 -1.57 -7.92 -4.08
C ASP A 38 -2.26 -7.70 -5.43
N ASP A 39 -3.57 -7.54 -5.46
CA ASP A 39 -4.45 -7.22 -6.60
C ASP A 39 -4.11 -5.88 -7.27
N LEU A 40 -3.61 -4.88 -6.52
CA LEU A 40 -3.19 -3.60 -7.12
C LEU A 40 -1.94 -3.76 -8.00
N TYR A 41 -1.02 -4.65 -7.60
CA TYR A 41 0.27 -4.81 -8.28
C TYR A 41 0.38 -6.07 -9.12
N VAL A 42 -0.37 -7.13 -8.81
CA VAL A 42 -0.44 -8.45 -9.49
C VAL A 42 0.92 -9.02 -9.90
N THR A 43 1.96 -8.75 -9.09
CA THR A 43 3.36 -9.07 -9.42
C THR A 43 3.81 -8.54 -10.81
N ASN A 44 3.14 -7.51 -11.32
CA ASN A 44 3.41 -6.90 -12.62
C ASN A 44 4.39 -5.72 -12.46
N PRO A 45 5.58 -5.77 -13.07
CA PRO A 45 6.58 -4.71 -12.96
C PRO A 45 6.10 -3.33 -13.39
N GLU A 46 5.16 -3.24 -14.33
CA GLU A 46 4.62 -1.96 -14.80
C GLU A 46 3.75 -1.28 -13.74
N PHE A 47 2.92 -2.06 -13.06
CA PHE A 47 2.08 -1.57 -11.97
C PHE A 47 2.90 -1.21 -10.73
N ILE A 48 3.95 -1.99 -10.44
CA ILE A 48 4.90 -1.66 -9.37
C ILE A 48 5.60 -0.32 -9.66
N ARG A 49 6.10 -0.12 -10.89
CA ARG A 49 6.71 1.16 -11.29
C ARG A 49 5.75 2.33 -11.17
N ARG A 50 4.49 2.14 -11.58
CA ARG A 50 3.43 3.14 -11.42
C ARG A 50 3.20 3.49 -9.96
N GLY A 51 3.13 2.50 -9.07
CA GLY A 51 3.01 2.71 -7.63
C GLY A 51 4.15 3.56 -7.07
N ILE A 52 5.40 3.21 -7.41
CA ILE A 52 6.60 3.96 -7.00
C ILE A 52 6.56 5.41 -7.52
N ALA A 53 6.19 5.61 -8.80
CA ALA A 53 6.06 6.94 -9.39
C ALA A 53 4.98 7.79 -8.70
N ASN A 54 3.94 7.16 -8.16
CA ASN A 54 2.85 7.80 -7.41
C ASN A 54 3.17 8.03 -5.91
N GLY A 55 4.43 7.92 -5.52
CA GLY A 55 4.90 8.25 -4.16
C GLY A 55 4.90 7.07 -3.19
N GLN A 56 4.83 5.83 -3.67
CA GLN A 56 5.08 4.68 -2.80
C GLN A 56 6.55 4.63 -2.38
N PRO A 57 6.83 4.47 -1.08
CA PRO A 57 8.19 4.29 -0.59
C PRO A 57 8.73 2.97 -1.13
N THR A 58 9.94 3.00 -1.69
CA THR A 58 10.67 1.78 -1.99
C THR A 58 11.27 1.23 -0.70
N PRO A 59 11.37 -0.11 -0.55
CA PRO A 59 12.27 -0.66 0.46
C PRO A 59 13.69 -0.08 0.25
N PRO A 60 14.48 0.05 1.34
CA PRO A 60 15.87 0.51 1.24
C PRO A 60 16.74 -0.38 0.34
#